data_AF-A0A2D6SPI8-F1
#
_entry.id   AF-A0A2D6SPI8-F1
#
_cell.length_a   1.000
_cell.length_b   1.000
_cell.length_c   1.000
_cell.angle_alpha   90.00
_cell.angle_beta   90.00
_cell.angle_gamma   90.00
#
_symmetry.space_group_name_H-M   'P 1'
#
loop_
_entity.id
_entity.type
_entity.pdbx_description
1 polymer ?
#
loop_
_entity_poly.entity_id
_entity_poly.type
_entity_poly.pdbx_seq_one_letter_code
_entity_poly.pdbx_strand_id
1 'polypeptide(L)'
;MMYDNKLSAGIEFLSEAASVRELEQAYSGTDLNPRTRELHRGLIADRVNQLYGKYASILAGTPEGEYLRALRREYIGQTKPKIEESRLILERPIDELPLDDRQYTALTNAKIRTILELVQNTDEQLLFIKGFGRKSLKKLKKILAGIGLETGMSPDELFE
;
A
#
# COMPACT_ATOMS: atom_id res chain seq x y z
N MET A 1 28.64 -23.91 1.99
CA MET A 1 28.31 -22.95 0.91
C MET A 1 26.90 -22.36 1.01
N MET A 2 25.80 -23.13 1.03
CA MET A 2 24.44 -22.51 1.18
C MET A 2 24.17 -21.95 2.59
N TYR A 3 24.70 -22.58 3.65
CA TYR A 3 24.50 -22.15 5.04
C TYR A 3 25.32 -20.89 5.40
N ASP A 4 26.57 -20.79 4.94
CA ASP A 4 27.43 -19.62 5.15
C ASP A 4 26.82 -18.34 4.57
N ASN A 5 26.20 -18.47 3.40
CA ASN A 5 25.55 -17.34 2.71
C ASN A 5 24.33 -16.83 3.48
N LYS A 6 23.49 -17.73 4.01
CA LYS A 6 22.32 -17.35 4.81
C LYS A 6 22.71 -16.70 6.14
N LEU A 7 23.74 -17.22 6.81
CA LEU A 7 24.22 -16.67 8.06
C LEU A 7 24.81 -15.26 7.87
N SER A 8 25.64 -15.08 6.85
CA SER A 8 26.21 -13.77 6.50
C SER A 8 25.12 -12.76 6.14
N ALA A 9 24.17 -13.16 5.29
CA ALA A 9 23.03 -12.31 4.92
C ALA A 9 22.12 -11.98 6.13
N GLY A 10 21.99 -12.91 7.07
CA GLY A 10 21.23 -12.69 8.31
C GLY A 10 21.86 -11.62 9.19
N ILE A 11 23.18 -11.66 9.39
CA ILE A 11 23.92 -10.65 10.17
C ILE A 11 23.82 -9.27 9.50
N GLU A 12 24.01 -9.20 8.18
CA GLU A 12 23.91 -7.95 7.42
C GLU A 12 22.50 -7.36 7.50
N PHE A 13 21.48 -8.19 7.29
CA PHE A 13 20.08 -7.78 7.43
C PHE A 13 19.76 -7.27 8.83
N LEU A 14 20.18 -7.95 9.90
CA LEU A 14 19.92 -7.52 11.28
C LEU A 14 20.57 -6.15 11.57
N SER A 15 21.76 -5.90 11.04
CA SER A 15 22.42 -4.59 11.15
C SER A 15 21.64 -3.51 10.39
N GLU A 16 21.19 -3.77 9.17
CA GLU A 16 20.43 -2.78 8.40
C GLU A 16 19.02 -2.56 8.93
N ALA A 17 18.39 -3.60 9.50
CA ALA A 17 17.07 -3.53 10.13
C ALA A 17 17.11 -2.79 11.48
N ALA A 18 18.26 -2.78 12.17
CA ALA A 18 18.44 -1.97 13.37
C ALA A 18 18.23 -0.47 13.07
N SER A 19 18.71 0.02 11.92
CA SER A 19 18.50 1.41 11.49
C SER A 19 17.02 1.76 11.29
N VAL A 20 16.19 0.78 10.91
CA VAL A 20 14.74 0.98 10.82
C VAL A 20 14.14 1.22 12.22
N ARG A 21 14.60 0.50 13.24
CA ARG A 21 14.15 0.67 14.63
C ARG A 21 14.69 1.96 15.27
N GLU A 22 15.93 2.34 14.96
CA GLU A 22 16.50 3.61 15.40
C GLU A 22 15.69 4.80 14.85
N LEU A 23 15.29 4.71 13.58
CA LEU A 23 14.37 5.65 12.93
C LEU A 23 12.94 5.58 13.45
N GLU A 24 12.55 4.61 14.26
CA GLU A 24 11.24 4.58 14.92
C GLU A 24 11.33 5.16 16.33
N GLN A 25 12.37 4.77 17.07
CA GLN A 25 12.63 5.25 18.42
C GLN A 25 12.91 6.74 18.49
N ALA A 26 13.60 7.30 17.49
CA ALA A 26 13.84 8.75 17.41
C ALA A 26 12.55 9.58 17.29
N TYR A 27 11.42 8.97 16.91
CA TYR A 27 10.16 9.67 16.61
C TYR A 27 8.99 9.28 17.53
N SER A 28 9.18 8.32 18.44
CA SER A 28 8.15 7.90 19.39
C SER A 28 7.91 8.90 20.53
N GLY A 29 8.81 9.87 20.73
CA GLY A 29 8.80 10.81 21.87
C GLY A 29 8.68 12.30 21.52
N THR A 30 8.52 12.67 20.25
CA THR A 30 8.47 14.07 19.82
C THR A 30 7.05 14.45 19.36
N ASP A 31 6.59 15.65 19.75
CA ASP A 31 5.29 16.19 19.31
C ASP A 31 5.38 16.64 17.85
N LEU A 32 5.42 15.66 16.94
CA LEU A 32 5.61 15.89 15.52
C LEU A 32 4.28 16.24 14.84
N ASN A 33 4.32 17.22 13.94
CA ASN A 33 3.21 17.52 13.04
C ASN A 33 2.80 16.26 12.24
N PRO A 34 1.50 16.02 12.01
CA PRO A 34 0.98 14.96 11.14
C PRO A 34 1.75 14.74 9.82
N ARG A 35 2.14 15.82 9.11
CA ARG A 35 2.89 15.73 7.84
C ARG A 35 4.27 15.11 8.00
N THR A 36 4.95 15.41 9.10
CA THR A 36 6.27 14.85 9.43
C THR A 36 6.14 13.37 9.77
N ARG A 37 5.11 12.97 10.53
CA ARG A 37 4.83 11.55 10.82
C ARG A 37 4.56 10.73 9.56
N GLU A 38 3.82 11.29 8.61
CA GLU A 38 3.53 10.66 7.33
C GLU A 38 4.80 10.46 6.47
N LEU A 39 5.65 11.49 6.37
CA LEU A 39 6.94 11.40 5.68
C LEU A 39 7.86 10.34 6.31
N HIS A 40 7.96 10.30 7.65
CA HIS A 40 8.76 9.28 8.34
C HIS A 40 8.26 7.87 8.11
N ARG A 41 6.94 7.68 8.16
CA ARG A 41 6.33 6.39 7.83
C ARG A 41 6.65 5.96 6.40
N GLY A 42 6.66 6.90 5.45
CA GLY A 42 7.08 6.66 4.07
C GLY A 42 8.55 6.23 3.94
N LEU A 43 9.47 6.92 4.62
CA LEU A 43 10.90 6.58 4.62
C LEU A 43 11.17 5.19 5.21
N ILE A 44 10.48 4.86 6.31
CA ILE A 44 10.55 3.54 6.93
C ILE A 44 10.02 2.47 5.97
N ALA A 45 8.87 2.70 5.31
CA ALA A 45 8.30 1.76 4.36
C ALA A 45 9.21 1.52 3.14
N ASP A 46 9.83 2.58 2.59
CA ASP A 46 10.78 2.46 1.49
C ASP A 46 12.00 1.62 1.89
N ARG A 47 12.57 1.91 3.08
CA ARG A 47 13.71 1.17 3.60
C ARG A 47 13.38 -0.31 3.80
N VAL A 48 12.22 -0.63 4.34
CA VAL A 48 11.78 -2.03 4.51
C VAL A 48 11.56 -2.71 3.15
N ASN A 49 11.11 -2.00 2.12
CA ASN A 49 10.94 -2.55 0.76
C ASN A 49 12.28 -2.91 0.14
N GLN A 50 13.29 -2.03 0.28
CA GLN A 50 14.66 -2.30 -0.16
C GLN A 50 15.23 -3.56 0.52
N LEU A 51 15.08 -3.66 1.84
CA LEU A 51 15.51 -4.84 2.61
C LEU A 51 14.79 -6.10 2.13
N TYR A 52 13.49 -6.00 1.85
CA TYR A 52 12.72 -7.13 1.35
C TYR A 52 13.21 -7.60 -0.01
N GLY A 53 13.44 -6.69 -0.96
CA GLY A 53 13.99 -7.01 -2.27
C GLY A 53 15.37 -7.65 -2.21
N LYS A 54 16.23 -7.16 -1.31
CA LYS A 54 17.60 -7.66 -1.14
C LYS A 54 17.67 -9.03 -0.46
N TYR A 55 16.85 -9.27 0.57
CA TYR A 55 17.05 -10.41 1.48
C TYR A 55 15.95 -11.47 1.45
N ALA A 56 14.75 -11.20 0.91
CA ALA A 56 13.61 -12.12 1.03
C ALA A 56 13.85 -13.51 0.41
N SER A 57 14.59 -13.59 -0.70
CA SER A 57 14.92 -14.86 -1.35
C SER A 57 15.98 -15.64 -0.58
N ILE A 58 17.00 -14.96 -0.06
CA ILE A 58 18.16 -15.56 0.61
C ILE A 58 17.77 -16.09 2.00
N LEU A 59 17.03 -15.29 2.77
CA LEU A 59 16.62 -15.60 4.14
C LEU A 59 15.34 -16.45 4.21
N ALA A 60 14.85 -16.96 3.07
CA ALA A 60 13.67 -17.81 3.06
C ALA A 60 13.87 -19.05 3.97
N GLY A 61 12.91 -19.24 4.89
CA GLY A 61 12.90 -20.33 5.86
C GLY A 61 13.82 -20.14 7.07
N THR A 62 14.38 -18.93 7.28
CA THR A 62 15.12 -18.59 8.51
C THR A 62 14.32 -17.67 9.43
N PRO A 63 14.65 -17.59 10.74
CA PRO A 63 14.02 -16.64 11.65
C PRO A 63 14.12 -15.19 11.19
N GLU A 64 15.25 -14.80 10.60
CA GLU A 64 15.49 -13.47 10.04
C GLU A 64 14.57 -13.18 8.84
N GLY A 65 14.35 -14.17 7.98
CA GLY A 65 13.41 -14.06 6.87
C GLY A 65 11.96 -13.94 7.33
N GLU A 66 11.56 -14.67 8.37
CA GLU A 66 10.25 -14.51 9.02
C GLU A 66 10.09 -13.12 9.66
N TYR A 67 11.15 -12.61 10.31
CA TYR A 67 11.17 -11.25 10.84
C TYR A 67 11.07 -10.18 9.74
N LEU A 68 11.80 -10.34 8.62
CA LEU A 68 11.70 -9.44 7.46
C LEU A 68 10.28 -9.44 6.85
N ARG A 69 9.62 -10.60 6.81
CA ARG A 69 8.21 -10.70 6.37
C ARG A 69 7.26 -10.02 7.35
N ALA A 70 7.51 -10.14 8.66
CA ALA A 70 6.75 -9.45 9.70
C ALA A 70 6.92 -7.93 9.60
N LEU A 71 8.16 -7.43 9.50
CA LEU A 71 8.47 -6.02 9.26
C LEU A 71 7.77 -5.48 8.02
N ARG A 72 7.85 -6.21 6.90
CA ARG A 72 7.15 -5.81 5.68
C ARG A 72 5.65 -5.71 5.89
N ARG A 73 5.05 -6.67 6.59
CA ARG A 73 3.61 -6.66 6.87
C ARG A 73 3.22 -5.45 7.74
N GLU A 74 4.04 -5.14 8.73
CA GLU A 74 3.83 -4.07 9.70
C GLU A 74 3.93 -2.67 9.07
N TYR A 75 5.01 -2.42 8.31
CA TYR A 75 5.31 -1.07 7.80
C TYR A 75 4.81 -0.81 6.38
N ILE A 76 4.76 -1.84 5.54
CA ILE A 76 4.36 -1.69 4.13
C ILE A 76 2.90 -2.09 3.91
N GLY A 77 2.25 -2.70 4.90
CA GLY A 77 0.79 -2.90 4.98
C GLY A 77 0.03 -2.82 3.66
N GLN A 78 -0.09 -3.97 2.98
CA GLN A 78 -0.72 -4.17 1.66
C GLN A 78 0.13 -3.65 0.50
N THR A 79 0.85 -4.59 -0.08
CA THR A 79 1.51 -4.47 -1.37
C THR A 79 0.58 -3.81 -2.39
N LYS A 80 1.01 -2.69 -3.01
CA LYS A 80 0.55 -2.35 -4.36
C LYS A 80 0.60 -3.65 -5.18
N PRO A 81 -0.53 -4.11 -5.78
CA PRO A 81 -0.53 -5.35 -6.55
C PRO A 81 0.56 -5.30 -7.62
N LYS A 82 1.13 -6.47 -7.91
CA LYS A 82 2.06 -6.66 -9.03
C LYS A 82 1.35 -6.12 -10.28
N ILE A 83 2.01 -5.30 -11.09
CA ILE A 83 1.46 -4.59 -12.26
C ILE A 83 0.54 -5.47 -13.14
N GLU A 84 0.86 -6.78 -13.26
CA GLU A 84 0.05 -7.75 -13.99
C GLU A 84 -1.32 -8.10 -13.34
N GLU A 85 -1.37 -8.18 -12.00
CA GLU A 85 -2.63 -8.38 -11.25
C GLU A 85 -3.45 -7.10 -11.20
N SER A 86 -2.79 -5.94 -11.20
CA SER A 86 -3.43 -4.62 -11.23
C SER A 86 -4.28 -4.45 -12.49
N ARG A 87 -3.77 -4.85 -13.67
CA ARG A 87 -4.52 -4.76 -14.93
C ARG A 87 -5.82 -5.54 -14.91
N LEU A 88 -5.76 -6.79 -14.42
CA LEU A 88 -6.96 -7.62 -14.28
C LEU A 88 -7.98 -7.03 -13.30
N ILE A 89 -7.53 -6.32 -12.26
CA ILE A 89 -8.42 -5.68 -11.29
C ILE A 89 -9.06 -4.41 -11.88
N LEU A 90 -8.31 -3.61 -12.64
CA LEU A 90 -8.79 -2.35 -13.20
C LEU A 90 -9.95 -2.55 -14.19
N GLU A 91 -9.93 -3.63 -14.97
CA GLU A 91 -10.98 -3.96 -15.94
C GLU A 91 -12.28 -4.47 -15.30
N ARG A 92 -12.27 -4.80 -13.99
CA ARG A 92 -13.44 -5.35 -13.31
C ARG A 92 -14.53 -4.30 -13.09
N PRO A 93 -15.80 -4.72 -13.07
CA PRO A 93 -16.90 -3.82 -12.77
C PRO A 93 -16.88 -3.40 -11.29
N ILE A 94 -17.42 -2.20 -11.02
CA ILE A 94 -17.54 -1.69 -9.64
C ILE A 94 -18.43 -2.57 -8.75
N ASP A 95 -19.28 -3.40 -9.34
CA ASP A 95 -20.16 -4.39 -8.72
C ASP A 95 -19.37 -5.44 -7.91
N GLU A 96 -18.11 -5.69 -8.28
CA GLU A 96 -17.23 -6.61 -7.54
C GLU A 96 -16.62 -5.98 -6.27
N LEU A 97 -16.69 -4.65 -6.14
CA LEU A 97 -16.26 -3.98 -4.92
C LEU A 97 -17.36 -4.09 -3.85
N PRO A 98 -17.01 -4.23 -2.56
CA PRO A 98 -17.95 -4.27 -1.45
C PRO A 98 -18.52 -2.87 -1.15
N LEU A 99 -19.26 -2.31 -2.10
CA LEU A 99 -19.92 -1.01 -2.03
C LEU A 99 -21.31 -1.15 -1.37
N ASP A 100 -21.74 -0.11 -0.66
CA ASP A 100 -23.14 0.00 -0.26
C ASP A 100 -24.03 0.49 -1.42
N ASP A 101 -25.34 0.25 -1.35
CA ASP A 101 -26.29 0.60 -2.41
C ASP A 101 -26.22 2.08 -2.82
N ARG A 102 -25.85 2.96 -1.88
CA ARG A 102 -25.72 4.41 -2.14
C ARG A 102 -24.46 4.72 -2.93
N GLN A 103 -23.33 4.11 -2.55
CA GLN A 103 -22.08 4.22 -3.30
C GLN A 103 -22.26 3.68 -4.72
N TYR A 104 -22.84 2.49 -4.86
CA TYR A 104 -23.10 1.87 -6.15
C TYR A 104 -24.00 2.76 -7.04
N THR A 105 -25.16 3.17 -6.53
CA THR A 105 -26.11 4.00 -7.28
C THR A 105 -25.50 5.35 -7.69
N ALA A 106 -24.71 5.98 -6.82
CA ALA A 106 -24.07 7.25 -7.11
C ALA A 106 -23.00 7.12 -8.21
N LEU A 107 -22.16 6.08 -8.16
CA LEU A 107 -21.14 5.81 -9.17
C LEU A 107 -21.76 5.48 -10.53
N THR A 108 -22.77 4.61 -10.55
CA THR A 108 -23.50 4.26 -11.80
C THR A 108 -24.18 5.48 -12.42
N ASN A 109 -24.78 6.36 -11.61
CA ASN A 109 -25.37 7.63 -12.09
C ASN A 109 -24.31 8.60 -12.63
N ALA A 110 -23.09 8.55 -12.11
CA ALA A 110 -21.94 9.29 -12.62
C ALA A 110 -21.30 8.62 -13.86
N LYS A 111 -21.90 7.54 -14.37
CA LYS A 111 -21.39 6.71 -15.49
C LYS A 111 -20.05 6.03 -15.20
N ILE A 112 -19.71 5.84 -13.93
CA ILE A 112 -18.55 5.05 -13.51
C ILE A 112 -19.02 3.60 -13.38
N ARG A 113 -18.47 2.70 -14.21
CA ARG A 113 -18.88 1.28 -14.27
C ARG A 113 -17.73 0.33 -13.98
N THR A 114 -16.50 0.78 -14.18
CA THR A 114 -15.29 -0.03 -13.95
C THR A 114 -14.43 0.54 -12.84
N ILE A 115 -13.58 -0.31 -12.25
CA ILE A 115 -12.59 0.11 -11.26
C ILE A 115 -11.59 1.09 -11.89
N LEU A 116 -11.21 0.89 -13.16
CA LEU A 116 -10.37 1.81 -13.94
C LEU A 116 -10.92 3.24 -13.95
N GLU A 117 -12.17 3.41 -14.37
CA GLU A 117 -12.82 4.72 -14.41
C GLU A 117 -12.91 5.33 -13.01
N LEU A 118 -13.16 4.50 -11.99
CA LEU A 118 -13.25 4.95 -10.61
C LEU A 118 -11.93 5.53 -10.10
N VAL A 119 -10.81 4.84 -10.29
CA VAL A 119 -9.50 5.26 -9.75
C VAL A 119 -8.93 6.47 -10.46
N GLN A 120 -9.33 6.73 -11.71
CA GLN A 120 -8.94 7.93 -12.45
C GLN A 120 -9.64 9.20 -11.93
N ASN A 121 -10.73 9.07 -11.16
CA ASN A 121 -11.41 10.22 -10.58
C ASN A 121 -10.71 10.68 -9.29
N THR A 122 -10.48 11.99 -9.17
CA THR A 122 -9.94 12.59 -7.96
C THR A 122 -10.97 12.63 -6.84
N ASP A 123 -10.51 12.75 -5.60
CA ASP A 123 -11.37 12.97 -4.43
C ASP A 123 -12.40 14.09 -4.62
N GLU A 124 -11.96 15.19 -5.22
CA GLU A 124 -12.80 16.36 -5.45
C GLU A 124 -13.91 16.04 -6.44
N GLN A 125 -13.58 15.38 -7.56
CA GLN A 125 -14.54 14.94 -8.56
C GLN A 125 -15.58 13.97 -7.98
N LEU A 126 -15.13 13.02 -7.15
CA LEU A 126 -16.02 12.09 -6.48
C LEU A 126 -16.96 12.80 -5.49
N LEU A 127 -16.51 13.86 -4.80
CA LEU A 127 -17.34 14.66 -3.90
C LEU A 127 -18.39 15.51 -4.63
N PHE A 128 -18.18 15.82 -5.91
CA PHE A 128 -19.17 16.50 -6.74
C PHE A 128 -20.30 15.57 -7.23
N ILE A 129 -20.13 14.25 -7.14
CA ILE A 129 -21.17 13.29 -7.53
C ILE A 129 -22.36 13.40 -6.57
N LYS A 130 -23.55 13.61 -7.15
CA LYS A 130 -24.80 13.71 -6.37
C LYS A 130 -25.02 12.44 -5.53
N GLY A 131 -25.09 12.61 -4.22
CA GLY A 131 -25.27 11.50 -3.26
C GLY A 131 -23.96 10.88 -2.76
N PHE A 132 -22.80 11.34 -3.23
CA PHE A 132 -21.49 10.85 -2.85
C PHE A 132 -20.82 11.77 -1.80
N GLY A 133 -21.10 11.52 -0.52
CA GLY A 133 -20.58 12.37 0.58
C GLY A 133 -19.20 11.95 1.09
N ARG A 134 -18.61 12.78 1.97
CA ARG A 134 -17.31 12.51 2.65
C ARG A 134 -17.23 11.13 3.33
N LYS A 135 -18.36 10.64 3.87
CA LYS A 135 -18.45 9.31 4.48
C LYS A 135 -18.31 8.19 3.44
N SER A 136 -18.98 8.34 2.29
CA SER A 136 -18.90 7.41 1.16
C SER A 136 -17.49 7.40 0.56
N LEU A 137 -16.86 8.57 0.42
CA LEU A 137 -15.48 8.69 -0.04
C LEU A 137 -14.50 7.99 0.92
N LYS A 138 -14.60 8.22 2.23
CA LYS A 138 -13.72 7.59 3.22
C LYS A 138 -13.84 6.06 3.21
N LYS A 139 -15.06 5.53 3.03
CA LYS A 139 -15.27 4.09 2.87
C LYS A 139 -14.66 3.57 1.58
N LEU A 140 -14.91 4.25 0.46
CA LEU A 140 -14.38 3.87 -0.84
C LEU A 140 -12.85 3.79 -0.82
N LYS A 141 -12.19 4.81 -0.25
CA LYS A 141 -10.74 4.82 -0.08
C LYS A 141 -10.21 3.63 0.71
N LYS A 142 -10.92 3.19 1.75
CA LYS A 142 -10.52 1.99 2.51
C LYS A 142 -10.65 0.71 1.68
N ILE A 143 -11.69 0.63 0.84
CA ILE A 143 -11.90 -0.51 -0.06
C ILE A 143 -10.80 -0.57 -1.11
N LEU A 144 -10.53 0.56 -1.77
CA LEU A 144 -9.47 0.69 -2.78
C LEU A 144 -8.09 0.40 -2.17
N ALA A 145 -7.78 0.95 -1.00
CA ALA A 145 -6.55 0.64 -0.27
C ALA A 145 -6.44 -0.86 0.04
N GLY A 146 -7.58 -1.52 0.32
CA GLY A 146 -7.73 -2.97 0.53
C GLY A 146 -7.24 -3.84 -0.64
N ILE A 147 -7.24 -3.28 -1.85
CA ILE A 147 -6.80 -3.91 -3.09
C ILE A 147 -5.57 -3.19 -3.69
N GLY A 148 -4.93 -2.31 -2.91
CA GLY A 148 -3.74 -1.56 -3.30
C GLY A 148 -3.96 -0.51 -4.39
N LEU A 149 -5.18 0.02 -4.52
CA LEU A 149 -5.55 1.11 -5.42
C LEU A 149 -5.86 2.39 -4.64
N GLU A 150 -5.79 3.53 -5.32
CA GLU A 150 -6.10 4.85 -4.77
C GLU A 150 -6.96 5.67 -5.75
N THR A 151 -7.52 6.77 -5.28
CA THR A 151 -8.29 7.71 -6.12
C THR A 151 -7.35 8.76 -6.72
N GLY A 152 -7.60 9.17 -7.97
CA GLY A 152 -6.79 10.13 -8.71
C GLY A 152 -5.50 9.54 -9.30
N MET A 153 -5.46 8.23 -9.58
CA MET A 153 -4.31 7.59 -10.23
C MET A 153 -4.20 8.04 -11.69
N SER A 154 -2.99 8.36 -12.12
CA SER A 154 -2.71 8.77 -13.50
C SER A 154 -2.66 7.55 -14.43
N PRO A 155 -2.99 7.68 -15.73
CA PRO A 155 -2.84 6.59 -16.68
C PRO A 155 -1.44 5.99 -16.71
N ASP A 156 -0.40 6.82 -16.57
CA ASP A 156 0.99 6.36 -16.48
C ASP A 156 1.17 5.39 -15.29
N GLU A 157 0.67 5.74 -14.11
CA GLU A 157 0.74 4.90 -12.90
C GLU A 157 -0.09 3.60 -12.98
N LEU A 158 -1.03 3.51 -13.93
CA LEU A 158 -1.90 2.35 -14.13
C LEU A 158 -1.38 1.38 -15.18
N PHE A 159 -0.51 1.84 -16.08
CA PHE A 159 -0.03 1.06 -17.22
C PHE A 159 1.49 0.83 -17.27
N GLU A 160 2.26 1.47 -16.40
CA GLU A 160 3.72 1.35 -16.21
C GLU A 160 4.11 0.19 -15.27
#